data_AF-A0A9D7EAW8-F1
#
_entry.id   AF-A0A9D7EAW8-F1
#
_cell.length_a   1.000
_cell.length_b   1.000
_cell.length_c   1.000
_cell.angle_alpha   90.00
_cell.angle_beta   90.00
_cell.angle_gamma   90.00
#
_symmetry.space_group_name_H-M   'P 1'
#
loop_
_entity.id
_entity.type
_entity.pdbx_description
1 polymer ?
#
loop_
_entity_poly.entity_id
_entity_poly.type
_entity_poly.pdbx_seq_one_letter_code
_entity_poly.pdbx_strand_id
1 'polypeptide(L)'
;MGVRTGRWRGFKPFLLNGAAYGGSLGSAVGYRKYLQALLADGGLVAPTWREQLFTEGITTSGKRTGMAMGWFTGSLNAHPFVSHAGGGGGYYAEIRLYPKLGRGSVALFNRTGLRDERLLDQLDRHLVPR
;
A
#
# COMPACT_ATOMS: atom_id res chain seq x y z
N MET A 1 -10.02 -14.95 -17.36
CA MET A 1 -9.83 -16.27 -16.69
C MET A 1 -9.76 -17.38 -17.74
N GLY A 2 -8.99 -18.43 -17.48
CA GLY A 2 -8.81 -19.59 -18.35
C GLY A 2 -9.83 -20.71 -18.12
N VAL A 3 -9.62 -21.86 -18.77
CA VAL A 3 -10.45 -23.06 -18.64
C VAL A 3 -10.40 -23.59 -17.19
N ARG A 4 -11.51 -24.16 -16.73
CA ARG A 4 -11.62 -24.73 -15.39
C ARG A 4 -11.12 -26.18 -15.40
N THR A 5 -10.27 -26.53 -14.46
CA THR A 5 -9.76 -27.90 -14.27
C THR A 5 -10.11 -28.35 -12.85
N GLY A 6 -11.17 -29.13 -12.72
CA GLY A 6 -11.74 -29.49 -11.41
C GLY A 6 -12.18 -28.26 -10.60
N ARG A 7 -11.63 -28.10 -9.38
CA ARG A 7 -11.90 -26.93 -8.52
C ARG A 7 -11.07 -25.69 -8.89
N TRP A 8 -10.11 -25.83 -9.79
CA TRP A 8 -9.17 -24.78 -10.14
C TRP A 8 -9.59 -24.03 -11.39
N ARG A 9 -9.31 -22.73 -11.44
CA ARG A 9 -9.49 -21.89 -12.63
C ARG A 9 -8.21 -21.11 -12.86
N GLY A 10 -7.48 -21.47 -13.91
CA GLY A 10 -6.24 -20.77 -14.26
C GLY A 10 -6.49 -19.33 -14.68
N PHE A 11 -5.48 -18.47 -14.56
CA PHE A 11 -5.47 -17.20 -15.26
C PHE A 11 -5.12 -17.43 -16.73
N LYS A 12 -5.65 -16.60 -17.63
CA LYS A 12 -5.08 -16.55 -18.98
C LYS A 12 -3.69 -15.91 -18.84
N PRO A 13 -2.63 -16.43 -19.48
CA PRO A 13 -1.39 -15.69 -19.61
C PRO A 13 -1.73 -14.31 -20.16
N PHE A 14 -1.28 -13.27 -19.47
CA PHE A 14 -1.34 -11.91 -19.96
C PHE A 14 0.01 -11.27 -19.67
N LEU A 15 0.56 -10.55 -20.63
CA LEU A 15 1.67 -9.66 -20.35
C LEU A 15 1.09 -8.40 -19.71
N LEU A 16 1.65 -8.01 -18.56
CA LEU A 16 1.51 -6.63 -18.11
C LEU A 16 2.26 -5.75 -19.11
N ASN A 17 1.55 -5.13 -20.04
CA ASN A 17 2.07 -4.04 -20.85
C ASN A 17 1.56 -2.71 -20.27
N GLY A 18 2.27 -2.20 -19.26
CA GLY A 18 1.93 -0.93 -18.62
C GLY A 18 3.12 -0.37 -17.85
N ALA A 19 3.19 0.97 -17.77
CA ALA A 19 4.09 1.67 -16.85
C ALA A 19 3.85 1.18 -15.41
N ALA A 20 4.84 1.35 -14.52
CA ALA A 20 4.97 0.82 -13.15
C ALA A 20 3.70 0.92 -12.25
N TYR A 21 2.66 0.18 -12.62
CA TYR A 21 1.33 0.16 -11.98
C TYR A 21 1.24 -0.98 -10.95
N GLY A 22 2.08 -2.01 -11.10
CA GLY A 22 2.14 -3.15 -10.21
C GLY A 22 3.26 -4.12 -10.62
N GLY A 23 3.22 -5.33 -10.07
CA GLY A 23 4.20 -6.38 -10.35
C GLY A 23 5.40 -6.41 -9.40
N SER A 24 5.41 -5.56 -8.36
CA SER A 24 6.39 -5.69 -7.28
C SER A 24 6.17 -7.00 -6.51
N LEU A 25 7.21 -7.83 -6.49
CA LEU A 25 7.25 -9.06 -5.73
C LEU A 25 8.22 -8.90 -4.56
N GLY A 26 7.80 -9.32 -3.37
CA GLY A 26 8.63 -9.17 -2.19
C GLY A 26 8.05 -9.91 -0.99
N SER A 27 8.92 -10.24 -0.04
CA SER A 27 8.52 -10.75 1.27
C SER A 27 8.13 -9.59 2.19
N ALA A 28 7.44 -9.90 3.29
CA ALA A 28 7.12 -8.90 4.32
C ALA A 28 8.39 -8.21 4.86
N VAL A 29 9.50 -8.96 4.97
CA VAL A 29 10.81 -8.41 5.38
C VAL A 29 11.39 -7.45 4.33
N GLY A 30 11.22 -7.74 3.05
CA GLY A 30 11.63 -6.85 1.96
C GLY A 30 10.83 -5.55 1.98
N TYR A 31 9.50 -5.65 2.05
CA TYR A 31 8.62 -4.49 2.15
C TYR A 31 8.89 -3.68 3.42
N ARG A 32 9.20 -4.33 4.56
CA ARG A 32 9.60 -3.61 5.78
C ARG A 32 10.81 -2.71 5.53
N LYS A 33 11.86 -3.21 4.87
CA LYS A 33 13.05 -2.40 4.55
C LYS A 33 12.72 -1.25 3.60
N TYR A 34 11.87 -1.52 2.60
CA TYR A 34 11.37 -0.49 1.69
C TYR A 34 10.61 0.63 2.44
N LEU A 35 9.70 0.26 3.34
CA LEU A 35 8.97 1.22 4.17
C LEU A 35 9.89 2.02 5.09
N GLN A 36 10.86 1.37 5.73
CA GLN A 36 11.87 2.04 6.56
C GLN A 36 12.67 3.06 5.76
N ALA A 37 13.05 2.72 4.53
CA ALA A 37 13.80 3.59 3.63
C ALA A 37 13.02 4.86 3.22
N LEU A 38 11.69 4.81 3.24
CA LEU A 38 10.80 5.94 2.93
C LEU A 38 10.47 6.83 4.14
N LEU A 39 10.73 6.36 5.37
CA LEU A 39 10.55 7.16 6.58
C LEU A 39 11.67 8.20 6.74
N ALA A 40 11.49 9.16 7.65
CA ALA A 40 12.40 10.30 7.88
C ALA A 40 13.89 9.90 8.02
N ASP A 41 14.15 8.71 8.55
CA ASP A 41 15.51 8.20 8.84
C ASP A 41 16.06 7.27 7.74
N GLY A 42 15.30 7.02 6.66
CA GLY A 42 15.58 5.97 5.69
C GLY A 42 16.62 6.29 4.61
N GLY A 43 16.98 7.56 4.42
CA GLY A 43 18.08 8.01 3.55
C GLY A 43 17.98 7.72 2.05
N LEU A 44 16.99 6.94 1.58
CA LEU A 44 16.91 6.48 0.19
C LEU A 44 16.52 7.59 -0.80
N VAL A 45 15.69 8.52 -0.33
CA VAL A 45 15.17 9.63 -1.13
C VAL A 45 15.30 10.92 -0.33
N ALA A 46 15.60 12.02 -1.02
CA ALA A 46 15.73 13.32 -0.38
C ALA A 46 14.42 13.71 0.36
N PRO A 47 14.49 14.49 1.45
CA PRO A 47 13.31 14.94 2.19
C PRO A 47 12.19 15.51 1.32
N THR A 48 12.54 16.36 0.34
CA THR A 48 11.58 17.00 -0.57
C THR A 48 10.78 15.99 -1.40
N TRP A 49 11.41 14.92 -1.87
CA TRP A 49 10.72 13.87 -2.62
C TRP A 49 9.78 13.06 -1.73
N ARG A 50 10.14 12.81 -0.47
CA ARG A 50 9.27 12.12 0.50
C ARG A 50 8.04 12.95 0.84
N GLU A 51 8.23 14.24 1.07
CA GLU A 51 7.11 15.14 1.31
C GLU A 51 6.13 15.13 0.15
N GLN A 52 6.63 15.21 -1.09
CA GLN A 52 5.79 15.12 -2.28
C GLN A 52 5.07 13.76 -2.37
N LEU A 53 5.77 12.64 -2.12
CA LEU A 53 5.19 11.29 -2.17
C LEU A 53 3.96 11.14 -1.27
N PHE A 54 3.95 11.82 -0.12
CA PHE A 54 2.93 11.67 0.92
C PHE A 54 1.97 12.86 1.04
N THR A 55 2.16 13.91 0.25
CA THR A 55 1.25 15.07 0.24
C THR A 55 -0.02 14.72 -0.54
N GLU A 56 -1.16 14.89 0.13
CA GLU A 56 -2.47 14.70 -0.49
C GLU A 56 -2.67 15.71 -1.63
N GLY A 57 -3.12 15.21 -2.78
CA GLY A 57 -3.49 16.05 -3.91
C GLY A 57 -4.73 16.89 -3.62
N ILE A 58 -4.78 18.06 -4.25
CA ILE A 58 -5.95 18.95 -4.24
C ILE A 58 -6.39 19.14 -5.69
N THR A 59 -7.69 18.99 -5.95
CA THR A 59 -8.28 19.22 -7.28
C THR A 59 -8.24 20.70 -7.63
N THR A 60 -8.44 21.03 -8.91
CA THR A 60 -8.58 22.43 -9.36
C THR A 60 -9.73 23.18 -8.69
N SER A 61 -10.70 22.46 -8.12
CA SER A 61 -11.81 23.01 -7.33
C SER A 61 -11.52 23.11 -5.81
N GLY A 62 -10.28 22.85 -5.37
CA GLY A 62 -9.90 22.94 -3.96
C GLY A 62 -10.28 21.73 -3.11
N LYS A 63 -10.77 20.63 -3.71
CA LYS A 63 -11.18 19.43 -2.97
C LYS A 63 -9.99 18.49 -2.77
N ARG A 64 -9.87 17.93 -1.57
CA ARG A 64 -8.94 16.84 -1.24
C ARG A 64 -9.27 15.56 -2.02
N THR A 65 -8.26 14.91 -2.58
CA THR A 65 -8.43 13.74 -3.45
C THR A 65 -8.54 12.42 -2.70
N GLY A 66 -8.15 12.34 -1.43
CA GLY A 66 -7.95 11.08 -0.73
C GLY A 66 -6.72 10.29 -1.22
N MET A 67 -5.84 10.93 -2.01
CA MET A 67 -4.69 10.28 -2.64
C MET A 67 -3.47 11.20 -2.70
N ALA A 68 -2.29 10.61 -2.50
CA ALA A 68 -0.98 11.19 -2.81
C ALA A 68 -0.36 10.44 -4.01
N MET A 69 0.92 10.68 -4.32
CA MET A 69 1.59 10.05 -5.48
C MET A 69 1.73 8.54 -5.32
N GLY A 70 0.75 7.79 -5.82
CA GLY A 70 0.69 6.34 -5.69
C GLY A 70 0.30 5.88 -4.29
N TRP A 71 -0.36 6.70 -3.49
CA TRP A 71 -0.84 6.30 -2.16
C TRP A 71 -2.26 6.78 -1.91
N PHE A 72 -3.03 6.02 -1.13
CA PHE A 72 -4.27 6.48 -0.52
C PHE A 72 -3.95 7.19 0.79
N THR A 73 -4.60 8.33 1.05
CA THR A 73 -4.46 9.07 2.31
C THR A 73 -5.58 8.71 3.27
N GLY A 74 -5.28 8.67 4.55
CA GLY A 74 -6.26 8.37 5.59
C GLY A 74 -5.79 8.79 6.97
N SER A 75 -6.57 8.46 7.99
CA SER A 75 -6.18 8.65 9.39
C SER A 75 -6.68 7.52 10.28
N LEU A 76 -5.89 7.21 11.30
CA LEU A 76 -6.25 6.29 12.38
C LEU A 76 -5.95 7.00 13.70
N ASN A 77 -6.92 7.10 14.61
CA ASN A 77 -6.82 7.87 15.86
C ASN A 77 -6.26 9.29 15.64
N ALA A 78 -6.81 10.01 14.65
CA ALA A 78 -6.33 11.34 14.22
C ALA A 78 -4.88 11.42 13.71
N HIS A 79 -4.15 10.30 13.63
CA HIS A 79 -2.83 10.25 13.02
C HIS A 79 -2.93 9.98 11.52
N PRO A 80 -2.43 10.89 10.65
CA PRO A 80 -2.45 10.68 9.21
C PRO A 80 -1.57 9.50 8.80
N PHE A 81 -2.05 8.75 7.81
CA PHE A 81 -1.29 7.69 7.15
C PHE A 81 -1.40 7.79 5.63
N VAL A 82 -0.47 7.12 4.97
CA VAL A 82 -0.56 6.77 3.55
C VAL A 82 -0.57 5.24 3.41
N SER A 83 -1.40 4.69 2.54
CA SER A 83 -1.48 3.25 2.30
C SER A 83 -1.56 2.91 0.81
N HIS A 84 -1.16 1.69 0.47
CA HIS A 84 -1.41 1.13 -0.85
C HIS A 84 -1.78 -0.34 -0.69
N ALA A 85 -2.96 -0.68 -1.18
CA ALA A 85 -3.38 -2.07 -1.32
C ALA A 85 -3.14 -2.55 -2.76
N GLY A 86 -2.74 -3.81 -2.90
CA GLY A 86 -2.59 -4.51 -4.17
C GLY A 86 -3.22 -5.88 -4.05
N GLY A 87 -4.22 -6.16 -4.88
CA GLY A 87 -4.96 -7.42 -4.86
C GLY A 87 -4.98 -8.07 -6.23
N GLY A 88 -4.97 -9.41 -6.25
CA GLY A 88 -5.04 -10.14 -7.49
C GLY A 88 -5.34 -11.63 -7.30
N GLY A 89 -5.12 -12.38 -8.37
CA GLY A 89 -5.21 -13.82 -8.35
C GLY A 89 -4.21 -14.45 -7.40
N GLY A 90 -4.69 -15.04 -6.31
CA GLY A 90 -3.87 -15.78 -5.34
C GLY A 90 -3.16 -14.90 -4.32
N TYR A 91 -3.36 -13.58 -4.31
CA TYR A 91 -2.69 -12.71 -3.35
C TYR A 91 -3.48 -11.46 -2.97
N TYR A 92 -3.15 -10.94 -1.79
CA TYR A 92 -3.42 -9.58 -1.35
C TYR A 92 -2.19 -9.05 -0.61
N ALA A 93 -1.85 -7.80 -0.86
CA ALA A 93 -0.80 -7.07 -0.21
C ALA A 93 -1.32 -5.70 0.22
N GLU A 94 -0.97 -5.26 1.41
CA GLU A 94 -1.23 -3.90 1.87
C GLU A 94 -0.01 -3.39 2.62
N ILE A 95 0.41 -2.18 2.29
CA ILE A 95 1.46 -1.45 2.99
C ILE A 95 0.89 -0.13 3.50
N ARG A 96 1.37 0.30 4.66
CA ARG A 96 0.96 1.56 5.29
C ARG A 96 2.12 2.24 5.99
N LEU A 97 2.16 3.57 5.93
CA LEU A 97 3.11 4.41 6.66
C LEU A 97 2.38 5.48 7.47
N TYR A 98 2.92 5.74 8.65
CA TYR A 98 2.61 6.91 9.48
C TYR A 98 3.88 7.76 9.55
N PRO A 99 4.12 8.66 8.56
CA PRO A 99 5.40 9.36 8.44
C PRO A 99 5.80 10.14 9.70
N LYS A 100 4.84 10.82 10.33
CA LYS A 100 5.07 11.60 11.56
C LYS A 100 5.39 10.75 12.78
N LEU A 101 4.99 9.48 12.78
CA LEU A 101 5.25 8.55 13.89
C LEU A 101 6.49 7.69 13.66
N GLY A 102 7.08 7.71 12.47
CA GLY A 102 8.18 6.80 12.11
C GLY A 102 7.73 5.34 12.10
N ARG A 103 6.47 5.05 11.77
CA ARG A 103 5.88 3.70 11.83
C ARG A 103 5.39 3.24 10.47
N GLY A 104 5.41 1.93 10.25
CA GLY A 104 4.88 1.32 9.04
C GLY A 104 4.48 -0.13 9.26
N SER A 105 3.52 -0.58 8.46
CA SER A 105 2.91 -1.90 8.56
C SER A 105 2.82 -2.56 7.18
N VAL A 106 2.95 -3.88 7.16
CA VAL A 106 2.86 -4.71 5.94
C VAL A 106 1.96 -5.89 6.24
N ALA A 107 0.98 -6.13 5.38
CA ALA A 107 0.12 -7.31 5.40
C ALA A 107 0.22 -8.02 4.04
N LEU A 108 0.55 -9.32 4.05
CA LEU A 108 0.60 -10.15 2.84
C LEU A 108 -0.23 -11.42 3.07
N PHE A 109 -1.08 -11.75 2.12
CA PHE A 109 -1.94 -12.93 2.15
C PHE A 109 -1.85 -13.69 0.83
N ASN A 110 -1.86 -15.02 0.93
CA ASN A 110 -1.96 -15.95 -0.19
C ASN A 110 -3.42 -16.30 -0.51
N ARG A 111 -4.28 -15.28 -0.59
CA ARG A 111 -5.72 -15.43 -0.79
C ARG A 111 -6.23 -14.51 -1.90
N THR A 112 -7.05 -15.06 -2.78
CA THR A 112 -7.76 -14.29 -3.81
C THR A 112 -8.99 -13.60 -3.23
N GLY A 113 -9.28 -12.39 -3.68
CA GLY A 113 -10.59 -11.76 -3.49
C GLY A 113 -10.76 -11.01 -2.16
N LEU A 114 -9.68 -10.82 -1.40
CA LEU A 114 -9.66 -9.84 -0.32
C LEU A 114 -9.81 -8.43 -0.92
N ARG A 115 -10.69 -7.65 -0.29
CA ARG A 115 -10.80 -6.21 -0.53
C ARG A 115 -9.99 -5.47 0.53
N ASP A 116 -9.99 -4.15 0.50
CA ASP A 116 -9.57 -3.38 1.67
C ASP A 116 -10.54 -3.66 2.83
N GLU A 117 -10.21 -4.67 3.64
CA GLU A 117 -10.98 -5.11 4.81
C GLU A 117 -10.60 -4.32 6.07
N ARG A 118 -9.85 -3.22 5.93
CA ARG A 118 -9.36 -2.40 7.04
C ARG A 118 -8.58 -3.21 8.08
N LEU A 119 -7.88 -4.25 7.64
CA LEU A 119 -7.11 -5.11 8.54
C LEU A 119 -6.01 -4.32 9.27
N LEU A 120 -5.29 -3.47 8.55
CA LEU A 120 -4.27 -2.62 9.16
C LEU A 120 -4.89 -1.60 10.12
N ASP A 121 -6.15 -1.17 9.95
CA ASP A 121 -6.85 -0.34 10.95
C ASP A 121 -7.07 -1.07 12.27
N GLN A 122 -7.11 -2.41 12.27
CA GLN A 122 -7.24 -3.20 13.49
C GLN A 122 -5.88 -3.44 14.14
N LEU A 123 -4.89 -3.87 13.34
CA LEU A 123 -3.54 -4.18 13.83
C LEU A 123 -2.82 -2.92 14.33
N ASP A 124 -2.93 -1.82 13.59
CA ASP A 124 -2.17 -0.60 13.88
C ASP A 124 -2.72 0.17 15.10
N ARG A 125 -3.89 -0.17 15.64
CA ARG A 125 -4.38 0.43 16.91
C ARG A 125 -3.43 0.22 18.07
N HIS A 126 -2.60 -0.83 18.00
CA HIS A 126 -1.57 -1.12 18.99
C HIS A 126 -0.25 -0.41 18.66
N LEU A 127 -0.10 0.08 17.43
CA LEU A 127 1.07 0.79 16.91
C LEU A 127 0.83 2.29 16.80
N VAL A 128 -0.33 2.82 17.14
CA VAL A 128 -0.65 4.25 16.99
C VAL A 128 -1.24 4.74 18.31
N PRO A 129 -0.76 5.87 18.87
CA PRO A 129 -1.35 6.42 20.08
C PRO A 129 -2.86 6.68 19.91
N ARG A 130 -3.57 6.73 21.03
CA ARG A 130 -4.98 7.13 21.05
C ARG A 130 -5.11 8.63 21.15
#